data_AF-A0A2L0F4K4-F1
#
_entry.id   AF-A0A2L0F4K4-F1
#
_cell.length_a   1.000
_cell.length_b   1.000
_cell.length_c   1.000
_cell.angle_alpha   90.00
_cell.angle_beta   90.00
_cell.angle_gamma   90.00
#
_symmetry.space_group_name_H-M   'P 1'
#
loop_
_entity.id
_entity.type
_entity.pdbx_description
1 polymer ?
#
loop_
_entity_poly.entity_id
_entity_poly.type
_entity_poly.pdbx_seq_one_letter_code
_entity_poly.pdbx_strand_id
1 'polypeptide(L)'
;MIELLYALAPGFTGQGLATEMAAAVLDLAFEERGLALVRASTDAPNLASIRVLERLGMTPAGESPGPRWPQLHFQLSRERWRALRDPPLPPGDPTPGITDPR
;
A
#
# COMPACT_ATOMS: atom_id res chain seq x y z
N MET A 1 7.26 14.64 -5.76
CA MET A 1 7.08 13.71 -4.63
C MET A 1 5.90 14.22 -3.84
N ILE A 2 4.95 13.35 -3.46
CA ILE A 2 3.82 13.71 -2.59
C ILE A 2 3.84 12.84 -1.33
N GLU A 3 3.26 13.37 -0.26
CA GLU A 3 3.06 12.67 1.00
C GLU A 3 1.56 12.51 1.27
N LEU A 4 1.16 11.31 1.69
CA LEU A 4 -0.21 11.03 2.08
C LEU A 4 -0.42 11.31 3.57
N LEU A 5 -1.33 12.23 3.90
CA LEU A 5 -1.77 12.53 5.26
C LEU A 5 -3.30 12.36 5.36
N TYR A 6 -3.77 11.73 6.44
CA TYR A 6 -5.19 11.61 6.74
C TYR A 6 -5.43 11.52 8.26
N ALA A 7 -6.62 11.93 8.70
CA ALA A 7 -7.06 11.81 10.07
C ALA A 7 -8.57 11.52 10.11
N LEU A 8 -8.99 10.76 11.12
CA LEU A 8 -10.41 10.49 11.40
C LEU A 8 -10.77 11.00 12.79
N ALA A 9 -11.98 11.52 12.94
CA ALA A 9 -12.51 11.79 14.27
C ALA A 9 -12.69 10.47 15.04
N PRO A 10 -12.58 10.45 16.39
CA PRO A 10 -12.57 9.20 17.17
C PRO A 10 -13.74 8.25 16.88
N GLY A 11 -14.95 8.79 16.66
CA GLY A 11 -16.15 8.00 16.36
C GLY A 11 -16.19 7.32 14.99
N PHE A 12 -15.23 7.62 14.10
CA PHE A 12 -15.14 7.07 12.74
C PHE A 12 -13.97 6.10 12.57
N THR A 13 -13.22 5.82 13.64
CA THR A 13 -12.13 4.84 13.64
C THR A 13 -12.67 3.41 13.65
N GLY A 14 -11.87 2.44 13.19
CA GLY A 14 -12.23 1.02 13.22
C GLY A 14 -13.24 0.57 12.14
N GLN A 15 -13.70 1.47 11.28
CA GLN A 15 -14.71 1.18 10.25
C GLN A 15 -14.13 1.00 8.83
N GLY A 16 -12.81 0.98 8.67
CA GLY A 16 -12.15 0.87 7.36
C GLY A 16 -12.07 2.17 6.55
N LEU A 17 -12.72 3.26 6.99
CA LEU A 17 -12.76 4.54 6.29
C LEU A 17 -11.37 5.12 5.97
N ALA A 18 -10.41 4.98 6.88
CA ALA A 18 -9.03 5.43 6.64
C ALA A 18 -8.39 4.69 5.46
N THR A 19 -8.63 3.38 5.37
CA THR A 19 -8.14 2.55 4.27
C THR A 19 -8.82 2.93 2.96
N GLU A 20 -10.13 3.15 2.97
CA GLU A 20 -10.88 3.57 1.77
C GLU A 20 -10.40 4.92 1.24
N MET A 21 -10.31 5.94 2.11
CA MET A 21 -9.81 7.26 1.73
C MET A 21 -8.39 7.19 1.17
N ALA A 22 -7.49 6.50 1.86
CA ALA A 22 -6.12 6.35 1.43
C ALA A 22 -6.01 5.58 0.09
N ALA A 23 -6.81 4.53 -0.11
CA ALA A 23 -6.85 3.79 -1.37
C ALA A 23 -7.31 4.69 -2.53
N ALA A 24 -8.36 5.49 -2.34
CA ALA A 24 -8.86 6.41 -3.35
C ALA A 24 -7.80 7.46 -3.75
N VAL A 25 -7.03 7.98 -2.78
CA VAL A 25 -5.93 8.91 -3.06
C VAL A 25 -4.78 8.22 -3.81
N LEU A 26 -4.47 6.95 -3.48
CA LEU A 26 -3.47 6.18 -4.21
C LEU A 26 -3.91 5.89 -5.66
N ASP A 27 -5.17 5.54 -5.88
CA ASP A 27 -5.74 5.36 -7.23
C ASP A 27 -5.62 6.65 -8.06
N LEU A 28 -6.02 7.79 -7.49
CA LEU A 28 -5.83 9.11 -8.12
C LEU A 28 -4.35 9.38 -8.45
N ALA A 29 -3.45 9.15 -7.50
CA ALA A 29 -2.03 9.41 -7.65
C ALA A 29 -1.37 8.55 -8.74
N PHE A 30 -1.69 7.26 -8.78
CA PHE A 30 -1.04 6.31 -9.67
C PHE A 30 -1.71 6.21 -11.04
N GLU A 31 -3.04 6.18 -11.10
CA GLU A 31 -3.77 5.93 -12.34
C GLU A 31 -4.05 7.21 -13.11
N GLU A 32 -4.53 8.26 -12.44
CA GLU A 32 -4.83 9.52 -13.13
C GLU A 32 -3.63 10.47 -13.23
N ARG A 33 -2.79 10.52 -12.19
CA ARG A 33 -1.63 11.45 -12.16
C ARG A 33 -0.32 10.79 -12.55
N GLY A 34 -0.30 9.47 -12.75
CA GLY A 34 0.85 8.74 -13.30
C GLY A 34 2.10 8.79 -12.44
N LEU A 35 1.99 9.04 -11.13
CA LEU A 35 3.14 9.08 -10.23
C LEU A 35 3.83 7.72 -10.18
N ALA A 36 5.15 7.70 -10.05
CA ALA A 36 5.90 6.43 -9.92
C ALA A 36 5.93 5.91 -8.48
N LEU A 37 5.87 6.81 -7.49
CA LEU A 37 6.07 6.52 -6.07
C LEU A 37 5.25 7.47 -5.19
N VAL A 38 4.62 6.93 -4.16
CA VAL A 38 3.99 7.68 -3.06
C VAL A 38 4.71 7.33 -1.75
N ARG A 39 4.93 8.33 -0.90
CA ARG A 39 5.45 8.15 0.46
C ARG A 39 4.39 8.53 1.49
N ALA A 40 4.49 7.93 2.66
CA ALA A 40 3.69 8.27 3.82
C ALA A 40 4.56 8.19 5.07
N SER A 41 4.21 8.95 6.09
CA SER A 41 4.89 8.90 7.36
C SER A 41 3.89 8.88 8.52
N THR A 42 4.29 8.30 9.65
CA THR A 42 3.46 8.26 10.85
C THR A 42 4.30 8.14 12.10
N ASP A 43 3.85 8.74 13.21
CA ASP A 43 4.49 8.55 14.51
C ASP A 43 4.49 7.07 14.91
N ALA A 44 5.59 6.58 15.49
CA ALA A 44 5.76 5.18 15.85
C ALA A 44 4.64 4.58 16.73
N PRO A 45 4.01 5.31 17.69
CA PRO A 45 2.90 4.78 18.48
C PRO A 45 1.56 4.68 17.72
N ASN A 46 1.45 5.26 16.52
CA ASN A 46 0.20 5.28 15.76
C ASN A 46 -0.04 3.95 15.01
N LEU A 47 -0.32 2.90 15.79
CA LEU A 47 -0.56 1.55 15.29
C LEU A 47 -1.73 1.46 14.31
N ALA A 48 -2.71 2.36 14.43
CA ALA A 48 -3.86 2.41 13.52
C ALA A 48 -3.42 2.82 12.10
N SER A 49 -2.63 3.88 11.98
CA SER A 49 -2.07 4.33 10.69
C SER A 49 -1.14 3.27 10.09
N ILE A 50 -0.23 2.71 10.90
CA ILE A 50 0.69 1.65 10.46
C ILE A 50 -0.09 0.49 9.80
N ARG A 51 -1.13 -0.02 10.46
CA ARG A 51 -1.97 -1.10 9.92
C ARG A 51 -2.70 -0.71 8.63
N VAL A 52 -3.04 0.55 8.44
CA VAL A 52 -3.64 1.03 7.18
C VAL A 52 -2.59 1.03 6.07
N LEU A 53 -1.41 1.60 6.33
CA LEU A 53 -0.30 1.65 5.37
C LEU A 53 0.12 0.25 4.92
N GLU A 54 0.24 -0.70 5.86
CA GLU A 54 0.55 -2.10 5.57
C GLU A 54 -0.54 -2.78 4.73
N ARG A 55 -1.83 -2.56 5.07
CA ARG A 55 -2.96 -3.12 4.30
C ARG A 55 -3.02 -2.62 2.86
N LEU A 56 -2.60 -1.38 2.62
CA LEU A 56 -2.49 -0.81 1.27
C LEU A 56 -1.24 -1.29 0.52
N GLY A 57 -0.45 -2.16 1.14
CA GLY A 57 0.75 -2.74 0.55
C GLY A 57 1.96 -1.80 0.55
N MET A 58 1.91 -0.68 1.29
CA MET A 58 3.08 0.17 1.49
C MET A 58 4.14 -0.59 2.31
N THR A 59 5.41 -0.33 2.03
CA THR A 59 6.54 -1.00 2.68
C THR A 59 7.36 0.00 3.50
N PRO A 60 7.95 -0.40 4.64
CA PRO A 60 8.85 0.47 5.41
C PRO A 60 9.99 1.03 4.56
N ALA A 61 10.33 2.30 4.79
CA ALA A 61 11.33 3.06 4.04
C ALA A 61 12.32 3.80 4.96
N GLY A 62 12.37 3.43 6.24
CA GLY A 62 13.25 4.01 7.25
C GLY A 62 12.48 4.75 8.34
N GLU A 63 13.23 5.42 9.21
CA GLU A 63 12.71 6.23 10.31
C GLU A 63 13.50 7.54 10.42
N SER A 64 12.90 8.55 11.03
CA SER A 64 13.57 9.80 11.38
C SER A 64 13.20 10.25 12.79
N PRO A 65 14.03 11.06 13.46
CA PRO A 65 13.65 11.71 14.72
C PRO A 65 12.40 12.56 14.51
N GLY A 66 11.46 12.48 15.44
CA GLY A 66 10.31 13.39 15.51
C GLY A 66 10.27 14.12 16.85
N PRO A 67 9.43 15.17 16.98
CA PRO A 67 9.44 16.07 18.13
C PRO A 67 8.98 15.39 19.43
N ARG A 68 8.19 14.33 19.32
CA ARG A 68 7.68 13.55 20.47
C ARG A 68 7.97 12.06 20.33
N TRP A 69 7.86 11.54 19.12
CA TRP A 69 8.09 10.14 18.79
C TRP A 69 8.91 10.06 17.50
N PRO A 70 9.66 8.97 17.26
CA PRO A 70 10.21 8.69 15.94
C PRO A 70 9.10 8.64 14.88
N GLN A 71 9.40 9.15 13.70
CA GLN A 71 8.52 9.10 12.54
C GLN A 71 8.94 7.91 11.66
N LEU A 72 8.03 6.99 11.43
CA LEU A 72 8.21 5.84 10.55
C LEU A 72 7.81 6.23 9.13
N HIS A 73 8.66 5.89 8.16
CA HIS A 73 8.45 6.18 6.74
C HIS A 73 8.01 4.93 5.99
N PHE A 74 7.08 5.11 5.06
CA PHE A 74 6.57 4.07 4.18
C PHE A 74 6.58 4.56 2.74
N GLN A 75 6.67 3.61 1.80
CA GLN A 75 6.61 3.90 0.38
C GLN A 75 5.80 2.85 -0.38
N LEU A 76 5.25 3.25 -1.51
CA LEU A 76 4.55 2.37 -2.45
C LEU A 76 4.83 2.81 -3.88
N SER A 77 5.21 1.87 -4.73
CA SER A 77 5.40 2.10 -6.16
C SER A 77 4.11 1.83 -6.93
N ARG A 78 3.97 2.49 -8.08
CA ARG A 78 2.86 2.25 -9.02
C ARG A 78 2.76 0.80 -9.46
N GLU A 79 3.91 0.18 -9.75
CA GLU A 79 3.98 -1.22 -10.18
C GLU A 79 3.42 -2.15 -9.09
N ARG A 80 3.83 -1.95 -7.84
CA ARG A 80 3.34 -2.73 -6.71
C ARG A 80 1.85 -2.50 -6.47
N TRP A 81 1.39 -1.26 -6.55
CA TRP A 81 -0.03 -0.93 -6.41
C TRP A 81 -0.88 -1.68 -7.45
N ARG A 82 -0.44 -1.71 -8.70
CA ARG A 82 -1.10 -2.45 -9.78
C ARG A 82 -1.06 -3.95 -9.56
N ALA A 83 0.09 -4.52 -9.22
CA ALA A 83 0.24 -5.95 -8.96
C ALA A 83 -0.63 -6.45 -7.78
N LEU A 84 -0.90 -5.60 -6.79
CA LEU A 84 -1.81 -5.93 -5.68
C LEU A 84 -3.28 -5.92 -6.07
N ARG A 85 -3.65 -5.16 -7.11
CA ARG A 85 -5.05 -5.03 -7.59
C ARG A 85 -5.37 -5.99 -8.72
N ASP A 86 -4.38 -6.29 -9.55
CA ASP A 86 -4.46 -7.23 -10.66
C ASP A 86 -3.25 -8.17 -10.58
N PRO A 87 -3.29 -9.18 -9.69
CA PRO A 87 -2.19 -10.11 -9.54
C PRO A 87 -2.03 -10.91 -10.84
N PRO A 88 -0.80 -11.05 -11.36
CA PRO A 88 -0.57 -11.85 -12.56
C PRO A 88 -1.10 -13.26 -12.32
N LEU A 89 -1.75 -13.82 -13.34
CA LEU A 89 -2.22 -15.20 -13.30
C LEU A 89 -1.07 -16.11 -12.86
N PRO A 90 -1.31 -17.07 -11.93
CA PRO A 90 -0.29 -18.04 -11.58
C PRO A 90 0.17 -18.75 -12.87
N PRO A 91 1.46 -19.10 -13.00
CA PRO A 91 1.90 -19.90 -14.13
C PRO A 91 1.01 -21.13 -14.20
N GLY A 92 0.34 -21.32 -15.34
CA GLY A 92 -0.58 -22.44 -15.53
C GLY A 92 0.12 -23.74 -15.20
N ASP A 93 -0.59 -24.66 -14.54
CA ASP A 93 -0.08 -26.01 -14.28
C ASP A 93 0.55 -26.54 -15.56
N PRO A 94 1.78 -27.08 -15.52
CA PRO A 94 2.35 -27.71 -16.69
C PRO A 94 1.39 -28.82 -17.11
N THR A 95 0.74 -28.65 -18.27
CA THR A 95 -0.12 -29.65 -18.87
C THR A 95 0.62 -30.99 -18.81
N PRO A 96 0.12 -32.03 -18.14
CA PRO A 96 0.81 -33.30 -18.11
C PRO A 96 1.02 -33.73 -19.55
N GLY A 97 2.31 -33.85 -19.92
CA GLY A 97 2.72 -34.18 -21.27
C GLY A 97 1.96 -35.42 -21.72
N ILE A 98 1.16 -35.27 -22.77
CA ILE A 98 0.64 -36.40 -23.51
C ILE A 98 1.87 -37.06 -24.14
N THR A 99 2.38 -38.10 -23.47
CA THR A 99 3.37 -39.00 -24.06
C THR A 99 2.65 -39.75 -25.17
N ASP A 100 2.97 -39.39 -26.40
CA ASP A 100 2.55 -40.07 -27.63
C ASP A 100 3.05 -41.53 -27.62
N PRO A 101 2.16 -42.54 -27.55
CA PRO A 101 2.56 -43.93 -27.70
C PRO A 101 2.69 -44.24 -29.20
N ARG A 102 3.93 -44.38 -29.66
CA ARG A 102 4.22 -45.04 -30.96
C ARG A 102 3.89 -46.53 -30.92
#